data_AF-A0A0C3EW67-F1
#
_entry.id   AF-A0A0C3EW67-F1
#
_cell.length_a   1.000
_cell.length_b   1.000
_cell.length_c   1.000
_cell.angle_alpha   90.00
_cell.angle_beta   90.00
_cell.angle_gamma   90.00
#
_symmetry.space_group_name_H-M   'P 1'
#
loop_
_entity.id
_entity.type
_entity.pdbx_description
1 polymer ?
#
loop_
_entity_poly.entity_id
_entity_poly.type
_entity_poly.pdbx_seq_one_letter_code
_entity_poly.pdbx_strand_id
1 'polypeptide(L)'
;MASRRKGNRRLQIHTVDDVAASVDLEEGWVNKFLELPGDELAKVLGDIANHGKIKTAAIRKARSSLPSFSGPRLTDFAGRFGLPNSLENTEFEPVVTPVYNLPPSVHEIMFEAAWHTLDVYQEKHKHMGEVTMVRILDPYIVRIIGLFQGRIIDKPEHAMLETEYSIGDEVEHKIFMIGGILFFIGKFKRDVLLEENMAQLFVQILSGAKANTRVDFANLRIYGLLTDLTQFRFYSYDPLSQNFAIDEILIVNSTRDFVFADMIPVSNKIFSVILTAYIDGLEATMTKSIEKKNKGDIYSPGSVPLQQLHSQNPPSEPGLSQRPDHNGKRKLTNGYEVALQLAKQCHEKFDESVTTINDIEKNSTAALELLARR
;
A
#
# COMPACT_ATOMS: atom_id res chain seq x y z
N MET A 1 -26.46 5.87 52.50
CA MET A 1 -25.28 6.61 51.99
C MET A 1 -24.03 5.77 52.25
N ALA A 2 -23.48 5.12 51.22
CA ALA A 2 -22.19 4.45 51.29
C ALA A 2 -21.44 4.72 49.97
N SER A 3 -20.43 5.58 50.04
CA SER A 3 -19.58 5.97 48.93
C SER A 3 -18.57 4.86 48.63
N ARG A 4 -18.70 4.19 47.48
CA ARG A 4 -17.67 3.30 46.93
C ARG A 4 -16.86 4.08 45.90
N ARG A 5 -15.73 4.65 46.32
CA ARG A 5 -14.66 5.10 45.43
C ARG A 5 -14.08 3.88 44.70
N LYS A 6 -14.43 3.70 43.42
CA LYS A 6 -13.68 2.83 42.51
C LYS A 6 -12.38 3.54 42.16
N GLY A 7 -11.27 3.02 42.67
CA GLY A 7 -9.93 3.48 42.30
C GLY A 7 -9.65 3.19 40.83
N ASN A 8 -9.20 4.23 40.11
CA ASN A 8 -8.61 4.12 38.79
C ASN A 8 -7.38 3.20 38.85
N ARG A 9 -7.51 1.97 38.34
CA ARG A 9 -6.34 1.18 37.94
C ARG A 9 -5.80 1.80 36.65
N ARG A 10 -4.81 2.68 36.78
CA ARG A 10 -3.95 3.07 35.66
C ARG A 10 -3.32 1.78 35.11
N LEU A 11 -3.54 1.47 33.84
CA LEU A 11 -2.71 0.49 33.14
C LEU A 11 -1.27 1.04 33.14
N GLN A 12 -0.38 0.37 33.87
CA GLN A 12 1.06 0.58 33.71
C GLN A 12 1.46 0.03 32.35
N ILE A 13 1.90 0.91 31.46
CA ILE A 13 2.59 0.53 30.23
C ILE A 13 4.04 0.31 30.65
N HIS A 14 4.46 -0.96 30.72
CA HIS A 14 5.86 -1.30 30.97
C HIS A 14 6.66 -1.04 29.69
N THR A 15 7.72 -0.24 29.80
CA THR A 15 8.69 -0.01 28.72
C THR A 15 9.54 -1.27 28.50
N VAL A 16 10.26 -1.35 27.37
CA VAL A 16 11.19 -2.46 27.09
C VAL A 16 12.25 -2.55 28.18
N ASP A 17 12.70 -1.40 28.69
CA ASP A 17 13.65 -1.28 29.78
C ASP A 17 13.08 -1.82 31.10
N ASP A 18 11.77 -1.63 31.37
CA ASP A 18 11.11 -2.21 32.54
C ASP A 18 11.01 -3.75 32.48
N VAL A 19 10.86 -4.31 31.27
CA VAL A 19 10.80 -5.77 31.07
C VAL A 19 12.21 -6.37 31.07
N ALA A 20 13.18 -5.71 30.45
CA ALA A 20 14.58 -6.12 30.49
C ALA A 20 15.14 -6.04 31.91
N ALA A 21 14.80 -5.02 32.70
CA ALA A 21 15.17 -4.91 34.11
C ALA A 21 14.51 -5.96 35.02
N SER A 22 13.48 -6.66 34.53
CA SER A 22 12.87 -7.79 35.26
C SER A 22 13.65 -9.11 35.09
N VAL A 23 14.67 -9.13 34.23
CA VAL A 23 15.55 -10.27 33.99
C VAL A 23 16.97 -9.81 34.31
N ASP A 24 17.69 -10.57 35.14
CA ASP A 24 19.07 -10.27 35.54
C ASP A 24 20.04 -10.54 34.37
N LEU A 25 20.11 -9.60 33.42
CA LEU A 25 20.95 -9.66 32.24
C LEU A 25 22.17 -8.77 32.41
N GLU A 26 23.33 -9.24 31.94
CA GLU A 26 24.58 -8.48 31.97
C GLU A 26 24.45 -7.14 31.24
N GLU A 27 25.11 -6.10 31.77
CA GLU A 27 25.15 -4.80 31.11
C GLU A 27 25.70 -4.92 29.68
N GLY A 28 24.99 -4.31 28.72
CA GLY A 28 25.35 -4.38 27.29
C GLY A 28 24.99 -5.70 26.59
N TRP A 29 24.20 -6.59 27.21
CA TRP A 29 23.72 -7.84 26.59
C TRP A 29 23.09 -7.63 25.21
N VAL A 30 22.36 -6.52 25.01
CA VAL A 30 21.75 -6.17 23.72
C VAL A 30 22.82 -5.99 22.65
N ASN A 31 23.93 -5.31 22.96
CA ASN A 31 25.01 -5.06 22.00
C ASN A 31 25.66 -6.37 21.55
N LYS A 32 25.82 -7.34 22.47
CA LYS A 32 26.34 -8.68 22.14
C LYS A 32 25.43 -9.42 21.15
N PHE A 33 24.11 -9.24 21.24
CA PHE A 33 23.17 -9.79 20.24
C PHE A 33 23.21 -9.03 18.92
N LEU A 34 23.35 -7.70 18.95
CA LEU A 34 23.43 -6.87 17.74
C LEU A 34 24.73 -7.06 16.94
N GLU A 35 25.77 -7.61 17.55
CA GLU A 35 27.02 -7.98 16.85
C GLU A 35 26.88 -9.27 16.02
N LEU A 36 25.82 -10.05 16.21
CA LEU A 36 25.60 -11.29 15.45
C LEU A 36 25.09 -11.01 14.03
N PRO A 37 25.46 -11.84 13.03
CA PRO A 37 24.81 -11.86 11.72
C PRO A 37 23.29 -12.05 11.84
N GLY A 38 22.53 -11.43 10.95
CA GLY A 38 21.06 -11.39 11.06
C GLY A 38 20.39 -12.77 11.09
N ASP A 39 20.92 -13.76 10.37
CA ASP A 39 20.41 -15.13 10.38
C ASP A 39 20.75 -15.89 11.67
N GLU A 40 21.92 -15.62 12.27
CA GLU A 40 22.33 -16.19 13.56
C GLU A 40 21.54 -15.58 14.71
N LEU A 41 21.36 -14.26 14.71
CA LEU A 41 20.49 -13.58 15.66
C LEU A 41 19.05 -14.10 15.56
N ALA A 42 18.52 -14.28 14.35
CA ALA A 42 17.19 -14.83 14.14
C ALA A 42 17.05 -16.25 14.71
N LYS A 43 18.09 -17.10 14.59
CA LYS A 43 18.11 -18.45 15.19
C LYS A 43 18.09 -18.36 16.72
N VAL A 44 18.89 -17.48 17.32
CA VAL A 44 18.93 -17.30 18.78
C VAL A 44 17.59 -16.80 19.32
N LEU A 45 16.98 -15.79 18.67
CA LEU A 45 15.66 -15.29 19.04
C LEU A 45 14.57 -16.36 18.85
N GLY A 46 14.67 -17.15 17.78
CA GLY A 46 13.77 -18.27 17.52
C GLY A 46 13.89 -19.38 18.58
N ASP A 47 15.11 -19.68 19.02
CA ASP A 47 15.37 -20.67 20.06
C ASP A 47 14.81 -20.23 21.42
N ILE A 48 15.03 -18.96 21.79
CA ILE A 48 14.45 -18.36 23.00
C ILE A 48 12.91 -18.42 22.95
N ALA A 49 12.32 -18.08 21.81
CA ALA A 49 10.87 -18.14 21.62
C ALA A 49 10.32 -19.56 21.75
N ASN A 50 11.01 -20.55 21.16
CA ASN A 50 10.63 -21.96 21.25
C ASN A 50 10.68 -22.47 22.70
N HIS A 51 11.77 -22.16 23.42
CA HIS A 51 11.91 -22.52 24.83
C HIS A 51 10.85 -21.85 25.72
N GLY A 52 10.55 -20.58 25.44
CA GLY A 52 9.47 -19.84 26.11
C GLY A 52 8.06 -20.26 25.67
N LYS A 53 7.93 -21.20 24.72
CA LYS A 53 6.65 -21.61 24.11
C LYS A 53 5.84 -20.42 23.58
N ILE A 54 6.55 -19.39 23.11
CA ILE A 54 5.96 -18.15 22.61
C ILE A 54 5.49 -18.41 21.18
N LYS A 55 4.18 -18.28 20.95
CA LYS A 55 3.62 -18.42 19.61
C LYS A 55 4.05 -17.24 18.73
N THR A 56 4.29 -17.49 17.44
CA THR A 56 4.62 -16.45 16.44
C THR A 56 3.65 -15.26 16.47
N ALA A 57 2.36 -15.51 16.68
CA ALA A 57 1.35 -14.45 16.82
C ALA A 57 1.61 -13.51 18.02
N ALA A 58 2.14 -14.04 19.13
CA ALA A 58 2.51 -13.24 20.30
C ALA A 58 3.78 -12.42 20.05
N ILE A 59 4.76 -12.99 19.34
CA ILE A 59 5.97 -12.26 18.90
C ILE A 59 5.57 -11.11 17.96
N ARG A 60 4.68 -11.38 16.99
CA ARG A 60 4.16 -10.36 16.07
C ARG A 60 3.45 -9.22 16.84
N LYS A 61 2.58 -9.56 17.78
CA LYS A 61 1.89 -8.59 18.64
C LYS A 61 2.85 -7.78 19.50
N ALA A 62 3.88 -8.42 20.06
CA ALA A 62 4.90 -7.75 20.86
C ALA A 62 5.70 -6.77 20.00
N ARG A 63 6.16 -7.18 18.81
CA ARG A 63 6.86 -6.30 17.85
C ARG A 63 6.05 -5.05 17.52
N SER A 64 4.74 -5.17 17.28
CA SER A 64 3.86 -4.01 17.02
C SER A 64 3.69 -3.08 18.22
N SER A 65 4.05 -3.51 19.44
CA SER A 65 3.95 -2.72 20.67
C SER A 65 5.28 -2.14 21.17
N LEU A 66 6.42 -2.60 20.62
CA LEU A 66 7.73 -2.03 20.93
C LEU A 66 7.88 -0.68 20.22
N PRO A 67 8.49 0.34 20.85
CA PRO A 67 8.94 1.52 20.13
C PRO A 67 9.89 1.03 19.02
N SER A 68 9.60 1.38 17.77
CA SER A 68 10.48 1.01 16.66
C SER A 68 11.75 1.84 16.76
N PHE A 69 12.74 1.36 17.51
CA PHE A 69 14.03 2.03 17.65
C PHE A 69 14.86 2.03 16.34
N SER A 70 14.43 1.25 15.35
CA SER A 70 15.03 1.11 14.02
C SER A 70 14.10 1.56 12.87
N GLY A 71 13.02 2.30 13.17
CA GLY A 71 12.21 2.91 12.13
C GLY A 71 13.06 3.90 11.32
N PRO A 72 12.87 3.99 9.99
CA PRO A 72 13.65 4.92 9.18
C PRO A 72 13.41 6.34 9.70
N ARG A 73 14.48 7.01 10.13
CA ARG A 73 14.37 8.40 10.57
C ARG A 73 14.36 9.29 9.35
N LEU A 74 13.55 10.33 9.38
CA LEU A 74 13.49 11.32 8.30
C LEU A 74 14.90 11.82 7.93
N THR A 75 15.73 12.07 8.94
CA THR A 75 17.14 12.49 8.78
C THR A 75 17.99 11.58 7.92
N ASP A 76 17.64 10.29 7.83
CA ASP A 76 18.44 9.28 7.14
C ASP A 76 18.33 9.40 5.60
N PHE A 77 17.21 9.97 5.11
CA PHE A 77 16.95 10.09 3.68
C PHE A 77 16.56 11.50 3.22
N ALA A 78 16.13 12.39 4.12
CA ALA A 78 15.54 13.68 3.75
C ALA A 78 16.42 14.52 2.83
N GLY A 79 17.70 14.69 3.18
CA GLY A 79 18.65 15.46 2.38
C GLY A 79 18.90 14.93 0.97
N ARG A 80 18.66 13.63 0.72
CA ARG A 80 18.82 13.03 -0.62
C ARG A 80 17.65 13.34 -1.55
N PHE A 81 16.47 13.56 -0.98
CA PHE A 81 15.21 13.73 -1.72
C PHE A 81 14.61 15.12 -1.53
N GLY A 82 15.44 16.11 -1.17
CA GLY A 82 15.01 17.50 -1.01
C GLY A 82 13.97 17.72 0.09
N LEU A 83 13.80 16.77 1.01
CA LEU A 83 12.86 16.89 2.11
C LEU A 83 13.49 17.70 3.26
N PRO A 84 12.68 18.48 3.99
CA PRO A 84 13.14 19.13 5.22
C PRO A 84 13.44 18.10 6.32
N ASN A 85 14.24 18.52 7.31
CA ASN A 85 14.59 17.71 8.48
C ASN A 85 13.41 17.50 9.46
N SER A 86 12.28 18.15 9.21
CA SER A 86 11.03 18.04 9.94
C SER A 86 9.91 18.17 8.91
N LEU A 87 8.94 17.25 8.96
CA LEU A 87 7.77 17.27 8.08
C LEU A 87 6.60 18.08 8.67
N GLU A 88 6.69 18.47 9.94
CA GLU A 88 5.76 19.37 10.60
C GLU A 88 5.70 20.69 9.84
N ASN A 89 4.50 21.02 9.37
CA ASN A 89 4.22 22.23 8.60
C ASN A 89 4.98 22.33 7.26
N THR A 90 5.50 21.23 6.73
CA THR A 90 6.07 21.21 5.38
C THR A 90 4.96 21.41 4.35
N GLU A 91 5.09 22.47 3.56
CA GLU A 91 4.26 22.66 2.37
C GLU A 91 4.82 21.79 1.26
N PHE A 92 4.12 20.70 0.97
CA PHE A 92 4.39 19.89 -0.21
C PHE A 92 3.79 20.55 -1.45
N GLU A 93 4.43 20.39 -2.60
CA GLU A 93 3.84 20.81 -3.86
C GLU A 93 2.51 20.06 -4.06
N PRO A 94 1.41 20.76 -4.39
CA PRO A 94 0.14 20.12 -4.65
C PRO A 94 0.16 19.43 -6.00
N VAL A 95 -0.25 18.17 -6.04
CA VAL A 95 -0.49 17.41 -7.26
C VAL A 95 -1.88 16.81 -7.17
N VAL A 96 -2.82 17.33 -7.95
CA VAL A 96 -4.21 16.88 -7.91
C VAL A 96 -4.45 15.80 -8.94
N THR A 97 -4.71 14.56 -8.52
CA THR A 97 -5.25 13.56 -9.45
C THR A 97 -6.70 13.90 -9.82
N PRO A 98 -7.16 13.57 -11.03
CA PRO A 98 -8.56 13.73 -11.40
C PRO A 98 -9.49 12.99 -10.42
N VAL A 99 -10.69 13.52 -10.19
CA VAL A 99 -11.71 12.89 -9.33
C VAL A 99 -12.75 12.20 -10.20
N TYR A 100 -12.78 10.88 -10.17
CA TYR A 100 -13.76 10.06 -10.86
C TYR A 100 -14.82 9.63 -9.85
N ASN A 101 -16.05 10.07 -10.06
CA ASN A 101 -17.17 9.69 -9.20
C ASN A 101 -17.62 8.28 -9.56
N LEU A 102 -17.54 7.34 -8.61
CA LEU A 102 -18.12 6.02 -8.81
C LEU A 102 -19.65 6.11 -8.90
N PRO A 103 -20.31 5.13 -9.54
CA PRO A 103 -21.77 5.08 -9.55
C PRO A 103 -22.34 5.03 -8.13
N PRO A 104 -23.40 5.77 -7.81
CA PRO A 104 -24.18 5.60 -6.58
C PRO A 104 -24.46 4.14 -6.22
N SER A 105 -24.81 3.29 -7.19
CA SER A 105 -25.06 1.86 -6.95
C SER A 105 -23.83 1.10 -6.44
N VAL A 106 -22.62 1.51 -6.84
CA VAL A 106 -21.37 0.95 -6.31
C VAL A 106 -21.16 1.37 -4.85
N HIS A 107 -21.46 2.63 -4.52
CA HIS A 107 -21.39 3.12 -3.14
C HIS A 107 -22.42 2.42 -2.24
N GLU A 108 -23.65 2.19 -2.71
CA GLU A 108 -24.66 1.44 -1.96
C GLU A 108 -24.16 0.04 -1.56
N ILE A 109 -23.53 -0.68 -2.49
CA ILE A 109 -22.94 -2.00 -2.22
C ILE A 109 -21.78 -1.90 -1.22
N MET A 110 -20.90 -0.90 -1.37
CA MET A 110 -19.81 -0.66 -0.42
C MET A 110 -20.35 -0.35 0.98
N PHE A 111 -21.44 0.42 1.06
CA PHE A 111 -22.07 0.81 2.31
C PHE A 111 -22.70 -0.38 3.02
N GLU A 112 -23.42 -1.24 2.30
CA GLU A 112 -24.00 -2.46 2.88
C GLU A 112 -22.90 -3.35 3.47
N ALA A 113 -21.81 -3.58 2.73
CA ALA A 113 -20.67 -4.35 3.21
C ALA A 113 -19.96 -3.69 4.40
N ALA A 114 -19.78 -2.37 4.36
CA ALA A 114 -19.16 -1.61 5.45
C ALA A 114 -20.04 -1.59 6.71
N TRP A 115 -21.36 -1.51 6.55
CA TRP A 115 -22.33 -1.59 7.64
C TRP A 115 -22.18 -2.91 8.41
N HIS A 116 -22.18 -4.04 7.69
CA HIS A 116 -21.96 -5.35 8.31
C HIS A 116 -20.56 -5.50 8.92
N THR A 117 -19.55 -4.87 8.34
CA THR A 117 -18.19 -4.85 8.90
C THR A 117 -18.17 -4.11 10.23
N LEU A 118 -18.85 -2.98 10.36
CA LEU A 118 -18.97 -2.24 11.62
C LEU A 118 -19.83 -2.95 12.67
N ASP A 119 -20.73 -3.87 12.30
CA ASP A 119 -21.41 -4.73 13.28
C ASP A 119 -20.43 -5.66 14.01
N VAL A 120 -19.35 -6.07 13.33
CA VAL A 120 -18.33 -6.97 13.88
C VAL A 120 -17.25 -6.20 14.62
N TYR A 121 -16.71 -5.15 14.00
CA TYR A 121 -15.54 -4.42 14.52
C TYR A 121 -15.90 -3.21 15.38
N GLN A 122 -17.17 -2.84 15.42
CA GLN A 122 -17.72 -1.66 16.10
C GLN A 122 -17.16 -0.35 15.54
N GLU A 123 -17.73 0.76 16.00
CA GLU A 123 -17.26 2.09 15.63
C GLU A 123 -15.80 2.32 16.05
N LYS A 124 -15.13 3.21 15.31
CA LYS A 124 -13.75 3.59 15.60
C LYS A 124 -13.67 4.21 16.99
N HIS A 125 -12.77 3.69 17.79
CA HIS A 125 -12.39 4.25 19.08
C HIS A 125 -10.88 4.48 19.11
N LYS A 126 -10.42 5.39 19.98
CA LYS A 126 -9.03 5.90 20.06
C LYS A 126 -7.93 4.81 20.19
N HIS A 127 -8.29 3.57 20.52
CA HIS A 127 -7.35 2.48 20.76
C HIS A 127 -7.44 1.32 19.75
N MET A 128 -8.15 1.50 18.64
CA MET A 128 -8.25 0.50 17.59
C MET A 128 -6.86 0.13 17.03
N GLY A 129 -6.64 -1.16 16.78
CA GLY A 129 -5.37 -1.67 16.23
C GLY A 129 -5.31 -1.52 14.72
N GLU A 130 -4.09 -1.41 14.16
CA GLU A 130 -3.85 -1.27 12.70
C GLU A 130 -4.53 -2.38 11.90
N VAL A 131 -4.40 -3.64 12.33
CA VAL A 131 -5.07 -4.80 11.71
C VAL A 131 -6.59 -4.62 11.63
N THR A 132 -7.22 -4.07 12.66
CA THR A 132 -8.67 -3.81 12.64
C THR A 132 -9.00 -2.67 11.68
N MET A 133 -8.16 -1.65 11.60
CA MET A 133 -8.35 -0.53 10.67
C MET A 133 -8.31 -1.00 9.22
N VAL A 134 -7.40 -1.93 8.88
CA VAL A 134 -7.37 -2.58 7.55
C VAL A 134 -8.71 -3.24 7.24
N ARG A 135 -9.24 -4.05 8.17
CA ARG A 135 -10.52 -4.75 7.99
C ARG A 135 -11.71 -3.84 7.80
N ILE A 136 -11.69 -2.65 8.40
CA ILE A 136 -12.76 -1.66 8.21
C ILE A 136 -12.69 -1.01 6.82
N LEU A 137 -11.50 -0.92 6.22
CA LEU A 137 -11.33 -0.37 4.86
C LEU A 137 -11.53 -1.42 3.75
N ASP A 138 -11.40 -2.72 4.06
CA ASP A 138 -11.59 -3.83 3.11
C ASP A 138 -12.86 -3.70 2.23
N PRO A 139 -14.06 -3.36 2.76
CA PRO A 139 -15.27 -3.21 1.96
C PRO A 139 -15.15 -2.22 0.80
N TYR A 140 -14.27 -1.22 0.94
CA TYR A 140 -14.03 -0.19 -0.07
C TYR A 140 -12.89 -0.59 -1.01
N ILE A 141 -11.70 -0.86 -0.47
CA ILE A 141 -10.49 -1.15 -1.27
C ILE A 141 -10.67 -2.42 -2.11
N VAL A 142 -11.16 -3.51 -1.51
CA VAL A 142 -11.34 -4.79 -2.24
C VAL A 142 -12.34 -4.62 -3.38
N ARG A 143 -13.39 -3.83 -3.15
CA ARG A 143 -14.42 -3.56 -4.17
C ARG A 143 -13.85 -2.72 -5.32
N ILE A 144 -13.08 -1.68 -5.00
CA ILE A 144 -12.37 -0.84 -5.98
C ILE A 144 -11.43 -1.69 -6.82
N ILE A 145 -10.61 -2.54 -6.20
CA ILE A 145 -9.70 -3.45 -6.91
C ILE A 145 -10.48 -4.40 -7.84
N GLY A 146 -11.63 -4.90 -7.38
CA GLY A 146 -12.52 -5.75 -8.17
C GLY A 146 -12.98 -5.13 -9.49
N LEU A 147 -13.09 -3.79 -9.58
CA LEU A 147 -13.48 -3.08 -10.80
C LEU A 147 -12.48 -3.29 -11.95
N PHE A 148 -11.22 -3.57 -11.63
CA PHE A 148 -10.16 -3.82 -12.61
C PHE A 148 -10.11 -5.26 -13.12
N GLN A 149 -11.03 -6.14 -12.70
CA GLN A 149 -11.19 -7.51 -13.24
C GLN A 149 -9.89 -8.32 -13.23
N GLY A 150 -9.09 -8.17 -12.17
CA GLY A 150 -7.82 -8.89 -11.96
C GLY A 150 -6.60 -8.28 -12.65
N ARG A 151 -6.73 -7.14 -13.35
CA ARG A 151 -5.58 -6.44 -13.98
C ARG A 151 -4.69 -5.70 -12.99
N ILE A 152 -5.21 -5.46 -11.79
CA ILE A 152 -4.43 -5.02 -10.64
C ILE A 152 -4.60 -6.04 -9.51
N ILE A 153 -3.58 -6.15 -8.67
CA ILE A 153 -3.50 -7.13 -7.59
C ILE A 153 -3.05 -6.39 -6.35
N ASP A 154 -3.81 -6.55 -5.26
CA ASP A 154 -3.35 -6.16 -3.93
C ASP A 154 -2.63 -7.33 -3.24
N LYS A 155 -1.49 -7.04 -2.63
CA LYS A 155 -0.74 -7.96 -1.80
C LYS A 155 -0.58 -7.38 -0.39
N PRO A 156 -1.57 -7.60 0.50
CA PRO A 156 -1.49 -7.12 1.86
C PRO A 156 -0.39 -7.85 2.65
N GLU A 157 0.18 -7.18 3.65
CA GLU A 157 1.15 -7.74 4.62
C GLU A 157 2.39 -8.40 3.97
N HIS A 158 2.75 -8.01 2.74
CA HIS A 158 3.97 -8.51 2.10
C HIS A 158 5.17 -7.64 2.48
N ALA A 159 6.37 -8.21 2.62
CA ALA A 159 7.59 -7.46 2.87
C ALA A 159 7.92 -6.52 1.69
N MET A 160 8.28 -5.27 1.98
CA MET A 160 8.74 -4.32 0.95
C MET A 160 10.17 -4.65 0.52
N LEU A 161 10.57 -4.09 -0.62
CA LEU A 161 11.94 -4.26 -1.05
C LEU A 161 12.88 -3.62 -0.04
N GLU A 162 13.84 -4.38 0.49
CA GLU A 162 14.93 -3.83 1.29
C GLU A 162 15.77 -2.86 0.45
N THR A 163 16.03 -1.69 1.03
CA THR A 163 16.81 -0.63 0.40
C THR A 163 17.80 -0.07 1.43
N GLU A 164 18.68 0.83 0.97
CA GLU A 164 19.63 1.53 1.85
C GLU A 164 18.98 2.39 2.94
N TYR A 165 17.66 2.60 2.87
CA TYR A 165 16.86 3.38 3.83
C TYR A 165 15.63 2.61 4.32
N SER A 166 15.49 1.31 4.03
CA SER A 166 14.35 0.48 4.42
C SER A 166 14.77 -0.95 4.71
N ILE A 167 14.35 -1.47 5.87
CA ILE A 167 14.55 -2.88 6.25
C ILE A 167 13.49 -3.82 5.66
N GLY A 168 12.68 -3.35 4.69
CA GLY A 168 11.72 -4.19 4.00
C GLY A 168 10.42 -4.45 4.77
N ASP A 169 10.02 -3.52 5.66
CA ASP A 169 8.81 -3.68 6.49
C ASP A 169 7.56 -4.00 5.66
N GLU A 170 6.66 -4.77 6.28
CA GLU A 170 5.33 -5.05 5.73
C GLU A 170 4.51 -3.76 5.66
N VAL A 171 3.67 -3.65 4.63
CA VAL A 171 2.65 -2.60 4.52
C VAL A 171 1.29 -3.25 4.27
N GLU A 172 0.24 -2.56 4.67
CA GLU A 172 -1.09 -3.14 4.74
C GLU A 172 -1.72 -3.34 3.37
N HIS A 173 -1.52 -2.42 2.41
CA HIS A 173 -1.92 -2.63 1.01
C HIS A 173 -0.79 -2.28 0.04
N LYS A 174 -0.58 -3.15 -0.96
CA LYS A 174 0.36 -2.95 -2.06
C LYS A 174 -0.31 -3.32 -3.36
N ILE A 175 -0.64 -2.32 -4.16
CA ILE A 175 -1.39 -2.54 -5.39
C ILE A 175 -0.44 -2.46 -6.59
N PHE A 176 -0.39 -3.58 -7.32
CA PHE A 176 0.44 -3.76 -8.50
C PHE A 176 -0.40 -3.93 -9.75
N MET A 177 0.11 -3.48 -10.90
CA MET A 177 -0.39 -3.90 -12.21
C MET A 177 0.13 -5.30 -12.54
N ILE A 178 -0.62 -6.08 -13.31
CA ILE A 178 -0.07 -7.24 -14.04
C ILE A 178 1.18 -6.80 -14.82
N GLY A 179 2.32 -7.41 -14.51
CA GLY A 179 3.65 -6.98 -14.98
C GLY A 179 4.58 -6.55 -13.84
N GLY A 180 4.07 -6.49 -12.60
CA GLY A 180 4.88 -6.26 -11.40
C GLY A 180 5.17 -4.80 -11.09
N ILE A 181 4.50 -3.87 -11.78
CA ILE A 181 4.63 -2.43 -11.56
C ILE A 181 3.87 -2.06 -10.28
N LEU A 182 4.56 -1.61 -9.25
CA LEU A 182 3.96 -1.09 -8.03
C LEU A 182 3.60 0.38 -8.22
N PHE A 183 2.39 0.78 -7.87
CA PHE A 183 2.00 2.19 -8.02
C PHE A 183 1.19 2.75 -6.86
N PHE A 184 0.70 1.91 -5.94
CA PHE A 184 -0.03 2.39 -4.75
C PHE A 184 0.33 1.61 -3.50
N ILE A 185 0.55 2.34 -2.41
CA ILE A 185 0.87 1.80 -1.07
C ILE A 185 -0.11 2.39 -0.05
N GLY A 186 -0.86 1.53 0.65
CA GLY A 186 -1.71 1.92 1.76
C GLY A 186 -1.04 1.62 3.09
N LYS A 187 -0.97 2.62 3.98
CA LYS A 187 -0.39 2.51 5.32
C LYS A 187 -1.35 3.01 6.39
N PHE A 188 -1.55 2.19 7.43
CA PHE A 188 -2.47 2.51 8.52
C PHE A 188 -1.69 2.86 9.78
N LYS A 189 -1.95 4.04 10.33
CA LYS A 189 -1.29 4.52 11.54
C LYS A 189 -2.28 5.22 12.44
N ARG A 190 -2.15 5.04 13.75
CA ARG A 190 -3.05 5.64 14.74
C ARG A 190 -2.97 7.17 14.77
N ASP A 191 -1.81 7.73 14.49
CA ASP A 191 -1.57 9.16 14.47
C ASP A 191 -0.93 9.55 13.13
N VAL A 192 -1.75 9.90 12.15
CA VAL A 192 -1.26 10.28 10.82
C VAL A 192 -0.51 11.61 10.81
N LEU A 193 -0.57 12.39 11.89
CA LEU A 193 0.13 13.67 12.01
C LEU A 193 1.56 13.49 12.51
N LEU A 194 1.86 12.36 13.14
CA LEU A 194 3.20 12.06 13.62
C LEU A 194 4.18 11.97 12.43
N GLU A 195 5.25 12.76 12.45
CA GLU A 195 6.25 12.80 11.38
C GLU A 195 6.83 11.42 11.08
N GLU A 196 7.06 10.61 12.10
CA GLU A 196 7.58 9.25 11.97
C GLU A 196 6.68 8.38 11.08
N ASN A 197 5.35 8.57 11.16
CA ASN A 197 4.39 7.80 10.36
C ASN A 197 4.39 8.25 8.89
N MET A 198 4.58 9.55 8.64
CA MET A 198 4.78 10.08 7.29
C MET A 198 6.12 9.62 6.70
N ALA A 199 7.22 9.72 7.45
CA ALA A 199 8.54 9.27 7.04
C ALA A 199 8.54 7.77 6.71
N GLN A 200 7.86 6.98 7.53
CA GLN A 200 7.63 5.55 7.28
C GLN A 200 6.80 5.25 6.03
N LEU A 201 5.89 6.13 5.59
CA LEU A 201 5.21 5.97 4.30
C LEU A 201 6.17 6.34 3.16
N PHE A 202 6.88 7.46 3.28
CA PHE A 202 7.78 7.97 2.24
C PHE A 202 8.89 6.99 1.89
N VAL A 203 9.50 6.37 2.90
CA VAL A 203 10.47 5.28 2.73
C VAL A 203 9.91 4.11 1.92
N GLN A 204 8.63 3.80 2.12
CA GLN A 204 7.97 2.71 1.39
C GLN A 204 7.66 3.10 -0.04
N ILE A 205 7.22 4.33 -0.28
CA ILE A 205 7.06 4.89 -1.62
C ILE A 205 8.40 4.83 -2.39
N LEU A 206 9.51 5.27 -1.77
CA LEU A 206 10.85 5.22 -2.36
C LEU A 206 11.31 3.79 -2.64
N SER A 207 11.04 2.87 -1.71
CA SER A 207 11.35 1.44 -1.90
C SER A 207 10.55 0.84 -3.06
N GLY A 208 9.31 1.31 -3.25
CA GLY A 208 8.51 1.02 -4.43
C GLY A 208 9.14 1.55 -5.72
N ALA A 209 9.65 2.78 -5.72
CA ALA A 209 10.27 3.38 -6.90
C ALA A 209 11.52 2.59 -7.32
N LYS A 210 12.33 2.20 -6.33
CA LYS A 210 13.49 1.33 -6.53
C LYS A 210 13.09 -0.07 -7.02
N ALA A 211 11.97 -0.61 -6.56
CA ALA A 211 11.43 -1.89 -7.06
C ALA A 211 11.01 -1.77 -8.54
N ASN A 212 10.35 -0.67 -8.92
CA ASN A 212 9.99 -0.41 -10.31
C ASN A 212 11.20 -0.27 -11.23
N THR A 213 12.35 0.23 -10.76
CA THR A 213 13.61 0.19 -11.52
C THR A 213 14.00 -1.22 -11.95
N ARG A 214 13.76 -2.24 -11.10
CA ARG A 214 14.11 -3.64 -11.39
C ARG A 214 13.27 -4.27 -12.50
N VAL A 215 12.11 -3.67 -12.79
CA VAL A 215 11.22 -4.05 -13.90
C VAL A 215 11.27 -3.03 -15.04
N ASP A 216 12.36 -2.25 -15.11
CA ASP A 216 12.65 -1.17 -16.07
C ASP A 216 11.74 0.06 -15.96
N PHE A 217 10.80 0.15 -15.02
CA PHE A 217 9.80 1.24 -14.92
C PHE A 217 10.27 2.39 -14.02
N ALA A 218 11.51 2.84 -14.26
CA ALA A 218 12.22 3.97 -13.63
C ALA A 218 11.35 5.16 -13.20
N ASN A 219 10.51 5.58 -14.13
CA ASN A 219 9.99 6.94 -14.20
C ASN A 219 8.52 7.03 -13.75
N LEU A 220 7.94 5.94 -13.27
CA LEU A 220 6.54 5.91 -12.86
C LEU A 220 6.36 6.47 -11.46
N ARG A 221 5.46 7.45 -11.35
CA ARG A 221 5.01 8.00 -10.08
C ARG A 221 4.39 6.91 -9.20
N ILE A 222 4.64 7.00 -7.91
CA ILE A 222 4.06 6.09 -6.91
C ILE A 222 3.23 6.89 -5.93
N TYR A 223 2.04 6.38 -5.64
CA TYR A 223 1.08 6.99 -4.76
C TYR A 223 1.07 6.28 -3.41
N GLY A 224 0.80 7.04 -2.36
CA GLY A 224 0.71 6.55 -1.00
C GLY A 224 -0.52 7.09 -0.29
N LEU A 225 -1.16 6.24 0.51
CA LEU A 225 -2.23 6.62 1.42
C LEU A 225 -1.75 6.40 2.86
N LEU A 226 -1.76 7.46 3.66
CA LEU A 226 -1.61 7.38 5.11
C LEU A 226 -2.98 7.63 5.76
N THR A 227 -3.48 6.68 6.54
CA THR A 227 -4.80 6.82 7.16
C THR A 227 -4.90 6.24 8.56
N ASP A 228 -5.72 6.87 9.39
CA ASP A 228 -6.23 6.30 10.65
C ASP A 228 -7.74 5.99 10.57
N LEU A 229 -8.34 6.05 9.37
CA LEU A 229 -9.78 6.02 9.07
C LEU A 229 -10.60 7.27 9.47
N THR A 230 -9.96 8.30 10.03
CA THR A 230 -10.58 9.62 10.25
C THR A 230 -9.93 10.68 9.37
N GLN A 231 -8.66 10.53 9.04
CA GLN A 231 -7.94 11.34 8.08
C GLN A 231 -7.34 10.42 7.03
N PHE A 232 -7.63 10.68 5.76
CA PHE A 232 -7.04 10.02 4.61
C PHE A 232 -6.14 11.02 3.91
N ARG A 233 -4.82 10.81 3.99
CA ARG A 233 -3.81 11.69 3.42
C ARG A 233 -3.17 11.02 2.21
N PHE A 234 -3.37 11.60 1.05
CA PHE A 234 -2.84 11.10 -0.22
C PHE A 234 -1.55 11.83 -0.57
N TYR A 235 -0.49 11.06 -0.74
CA TYR A 235 0.83 11.52 -1.14
C TYR A 235 1.24 10.86 -2.45
N SER A 236 2.23 11.45 -3.12
CA SER A 236 2.91 10.80 -4.23
C SER A 236 4.38 11.15 -4.26
N TYR A 237 5.17 10.33 -4.95
CA TYR A 237 6.56 10.60 -5.28
C TYR A 237 6.76 10.43 -6.78
N ASP A 238 7.34 11.45 -7.39
CA ASP A 238 7.71 11.43 -8.80
C ASP A 238 9.21 11.12 -8.95
N PRO A 239 9.59 9.96 -9.50
CA PRO A 239 11.00 9.63 -9.69
C PRO A 239 11.73 10.53 -10.69
N LEU A 240 11.03 11.21 -11.60
CA LEU A 240 11.65 12.10 -12.59
C LEU A 240 12.10 13.42 -11.97
N SER A 241 11.22 14.04 -11.18
CA SER A 241 11.55 15.28 -10.45
C SER A 241 12.20 15.02 -9.09
N GLN A 242 12.17 13.77 -8.60
CA GLN A 242 12.64 13.34 -7.28
C GLN A 242 11.93 14.04 -6.11
N ASN A 243 10.69 14.48 -6.33
CA ASN A 243 9.92 15.23 -5.35
C ASN A 243 8.74 14.45 -4.80
N PHE A 244 8.45 14.69 -3.53
CA PHE A 244 7.19 14.32 -2.90
C PHE A 244 6.16 15.41 -3.10
N ALA A 245 4.91 14.99 -3.30
CA ALA A 245 3.77 15.86 -3.43
C ALA A 245 2.63 15.38 -2.53
N ILE A 246 1.80 16.33 -2.10
CA ILE A 246 0.52 16.02 -1.47
C ILE A 246 -0.58 16.20 -2.51
N ASP A 247 -1.53 15.28 -2.50
CA ASP A 247 -2.68 15.34 -3.40
C ASP A 247 -3.89 15.89 -2.68
N GLU A 248 -4.35 15.18 -1.65
CA GLU A 248 -5.56 15.56 -0.94
C GLU A 248 -5.56 15.05 0.51
N ILE A 249 -6.26 15.76 1.38
CA ILE A 249 -6.55 15.33 2.75
C ILE A 249 -8.08 15.28 2.89
N LEU A 250 -8.61 14.09 3.13
CA LEU A 250 -10.03 13.89 3.39
C LEU A 250 -10.25 13.54 4.85
N ILE A 251 -11.29 14.13 5.45
CA ILE A 251 -11.68 13.91 6.84
C ILE A 251 -12.99 13.14 6.87
N VAL A 252 -13.04 12.10 7.69
CA VAL A 252 -14.16 11.18 7.83
C VAL A 252 -14.59 11.13 9.28
N ASN A 253 -15.90 11.22 9.51
CA ASN A 253 -16.45 11.09 10.85
C ASN A 253 -16.23 9.68 11.41
N SER A 254 -15.96 9.59 12.71
CA SER A 254 -15.80 8.32 13.42
C SER A 254 -17.12 7.64 13.78
N THR A 255 -18.25 8.34 13.72
CA THR A 255 -19.57 7.79 14.08
C THR A 255 -20.28 7.18 12.89
N ARG A 256 -21.02 6.10 13.14
CA ARG A 256 -21.68 5.30 12.11
C ARG A 256 -22.68 6.08 11.27
N ASP A 257 -23.36 7.07 11.85
CA ASP A 257 -24.39 7.85 11.16
C ASP A 257 -23.83 8.72 10.02
N PHE A 258 -22.55 9.09 10.10
CA PHE A 258 -21.93 10.02 9.15
C PHE A 258 -20.78 9.39 8.35
N VAL A 259 -20.11 8.36 8.90
CA VAL A 259 -18.94 7.73 8.28
C VAL A 259 -19.19 7.28 6.84
N PHE A 260 -20.38 6.75 6.52
CA PHE A 260 -20.64 6.23 5.17
C PHE A 260 -20.69 7.33 4.13
N ALA A 261 -21.39 8.44 4.41
CA ALA A 261 -21.44 9.58 3.51
C ALA A 261 -20.04 10.16 3.27
N ASP A 262 -19.25 10.29 4.34
CA ASP A 262 -17.88 10.80 4.26
C ASP A 262 -16.92 9.83 3.53
N MET A 263 -17.24 8.53 3.47
CA MET A 263 -16.48 7.54 2.72
C MET A 263 -16.74 7.55 1.21
N ILE A 264 -17.76 8.27 0.71
CA ILE A 264 -17.99 8.47 -0.73
C ILE A 264 -16.79 9.16 -1.39
N PRO A 265 -16.40 10.38 -0.98
CA PRO A 265 -15.25 11.07 -1.57
C PRO A 265 -13.95 10.27 -1.38
N VAL A 266 -13.78 9.58 -0.24
CA VAL A 266 -12.61 8.71 -0.02
C VAL A 266 -12.55 7.57 -1.03
N SER A 267 -13.66 6.88 -1.27
CA SER A 267 -13.72 5.77 -2.21
C SER A 267 -13.49 6.23 -3.65
N ASN A 268 -14.07 7.37 -4.02
CA ASN A 268 -13.83 8.00 -5.32
C ASN A 268 -12.34 8.37 -5.47
N LYS A 269 -11.73 8.95 -4.44
CA LYS A 269 -10.32 9.34 -4.47
C LYS A 269 -9.38 8.13 -4.59
N ILE A 270 -9.63 7.06 -3.83
CA ILE A 270 -8.85 5.82 -3.94
C ILE A 270 -8.97 5.24 -5.36
N PHE A 271 -10.18 5.16 -5.90
CA PHE A 271 -10.38 4.69 -7.28
C PHE A 271 -9.66 5.60 -8.29
N SER A 272 -9.76 6.91 -8.14
CA SER A 272 -9.04 7.90 -8.94
C SER A 272 -7.55 7.67 -9.01
N VAL A 273 -6.90 7.62 -7.84
CA VAL A 273 -5.46 7.42 -7.75
C VAL A 273 -5.06 6.11 -8.44
N ILE A 274 -5.82 5.03 -8.21
CA ILE A 274 -5.55 3.72 -8.82
C ILE A 274 -5.76 3.76 -10.34
N LEU A 275 -6.82 4.40 -10.84
CA LEU A 275 -7.10 4.47 -12.28
C LEU A 275 -6.06 5.31 -13.00
N THR A 276 -5.67 6.47 -12.45
CA THR A 276 -4.58 7.30 -12.99
C THR A 276 -3.28 6.51 -13.08
N ALA A 277 -2.87 5.90 -11.97
CA ALA A 277 -1.66 5.08 -11.94
C ALA A 277 -1.70 3.88 -12.90
N TYR A 278 -2.87 3.27 -13.07
CA TYR A 278 -3.08 2.19 -14.03
C TYR A 278 -2.92 2.66 -15.47
N ILE A 279 -3.46 3.83 -15.84
CA ILE A 279 -3.28 4.43 -17.17
C ILE A 279 -1.81 4.72 -17.42
N ASP A 280 -1.12 5.37 -16.48
CA ASP A 280 0.31 5.71 -16.59
C ASP A 280 1.17 4.45 -16.79
N GLY A 281 0.86 3.37 -16.05
CA GLY A 281 1.53 2.08 -16.19
C GLY A 281 1.34 1.44 -17.57
N LEU A 282 0.14 1.56 -18.15
CA LEU A 282 -0.14 1.06 -19.50
C LEU A 282 0.58 1.89 -20.57
N GLU A 283 0.60 3.22 -20.43
CA GLU A 283 1.33 4.10 -21.34
C GLU A 283 2.83 3.81 -21.33
N ALA A 284 3.43 3.69 -20.15
CA ALA A 284 4.84 3.35 -20.02
C ALA A 284 5.15 1.95 -20.61
N THR A 285 4.25 0.99 -20.41
CA THR A 285 4.39 -0.36 -21.00
C THR A 285 4.38 -0.29 -22.52
N MET A 286 3.54 0.59 -23.08
CA MET A 286 3.47 0.80 -24.52
C MET A 286 4.70 1.45 -25.12
N THR A 287 5.15 2.54 -24.52
CA THR A 287 6.35 3.25 -24.96
C THR A 287 7.54 2.30 -25.03
N LYS A 288 7.75 1.47 -24.00
CA LYS A 288 8.81 0.46 -23.99
C LYS A 288 8.64 -0.62 -25.05
N SER A 289 7.41 -1.07 -25.30
CA SER A 289 7.13 -2.07 -26.32
C SER A 289 7.54 -1.54 -27.71
N ILE A 290 7.23 -0.28 -28.00
CA ILE A 290 7.61 0.42 -29.24
C ILE A 290 9.13 0.58 -29.31
N GLU A 291 9.79 1.00 -28.23
CA GLU A 291 11.26 1.14 -28.18
C GLU A 291 11.97 -0.19 -28.46
N LYS A 292 11.52 -1.29 -27.85
CA LYS A 292 12.08 -2.64 -28.07
C LYS A 292 11.89 -3.10 -29.52
N LYS A 293 10.73 -2.81 -30.12
CA LYS A 293 10.49 -3.09 -31.54
C LYS A 293 11.45 -2.32 -32.45
N ASN A 294 11.70 -1.04 -32.15
CA ASN A 294 12.58 -0.18 -32.95
C ASN A 294 14.06 -0.56 -32.82
N LYS A 295 14.48 -1.11 -31.67
CA LYS A 295 15.85 -1.59 -31.43
C LYS A 295 16.17 -2.95 -32.07
N GLY A 296 15.18 -3.64 -32.66
CA GLY A 296 15.36 -4.97 -33.26
C GLY A 296 15.52 -6.10 -32.25
N ASP A 297 15.33 -5.82 -30.96
CA ASP A 297 15.41 -6.79 -29.85
C ASP A 297 14.15 -7.67 -29.80
N ILE A 298 13.99 -8.55 -30.79
CA ILE A 298 12.93 -9.56 -30.83
C ILE A 298 13.25 -10.75 -29.89
N TYR A 299 14.51 -10.84 -29.47
CA TYR A 299 15.09 -11.92 -28.67
C TYR A 299 15.45 -11.49 -27.25
N SER A 300 14.43 -11.17 -26.46
CA SER A 300 14.53 -11.47 -25.03
C SER A 300 13.21 -12.09 -24.58
N PRO A 301 13.23 -13.18 -23.79
CA PRO A 301 12.01 -13.73 -23.22
C PRO A 301 11.34 -12.61 -22.45
N GLY A 302 10.10 -12.30 -22.82
CA GLY A 302 9.26 -11.46 -21.97
C GLY A 302 9.27 -12.08 -20.58
N SER A 303 9.52 -11.25 -19.58
CA SER A 303 9.37 -11.55 -18.17
C SER A 303 8.05 -12.32 -18.01
N VAL A 304 8.15 -13.63 -17.82
CA VAL A 304 6.99 -14.50 -17.62
C VAL A 304 6.34 -14.01 -16.32
N PRO A 305 5.10 -13.48 -16.33
CA PRO A 305 4.57 -12.73 -15.19
C PRO A 305 4.34 -13.56 -13.92
N LEU A 306 4.26 -14.89 -14.05
CA LEU A 306 4.00 -15.79 -12.91
C LEU A 306 5.26 -16.28 -12.18
N GLN A 307 6.43 -16.33 -12.82
CA GLN A 307 7.63 -16.86 -12.16
C GLN A 307 8.37 -15.82 -11.30
N GLN A 308 8.30 -14.53 -11.66
CA GLN A 308 8.90 -13.45 -10.86
C GLN A 308 8.17 -13.21 -9.53
N LEU A 309 6.96 -13.74 -9.39
CA LEU A 309 6.20 -13.73 -8.14
C LEU A 309 6.73 -14.77 -7.12
N HIS A 310 7.47 -15.79 -7.57
CA HIS A 310 7.99 -16.88 -6.73
C HIS A 310 9.52 -16.87 -6.58
N SER A 311 10.26 -16.09 -7.37
CA SER A 311 11.72 -16.08 -7.34
C SER A 311 12.28 -15.14 -6.27
N GLN A 312 12.09 -15.51 -5.00
CA GLN A 312 12.96 -15.11 -3.89
C GLN A 312 13.33 -16.38 -3.10
N ASN A 313 14.19 -17.23 -3.70
CA ASN A 313 15.18 -18.18 -3.14
C ASN A 313 15.45 -19.37 -4.11
N PRO A 314 16.71 -19.86 -4.30
CA PRO A 314 17.05 -21.01 -5.14
C PRO A 314 17.51 -22.26 -4.33
N PRO A 315 17.89 -23.41 -4.95
CA PRO A 315 17.11 -24.23 -5.89
C PRO A 315 17.06 -25.72 -5.45
N SER A 316 16.10 -26.50 -5.97
CA SER A 316 16.23 -27.96 -6.07
C SER A 316 15.52 -28.52 -7.31
N GLU A 317 16.37 -28.93 -8.25
CA GLU A 317 16.25 -29.93 -9.32
C GLU A 317 15.38 -29.73 -10.59
N PRO A 318 15.83 -30.31 -11.73
CA PRO A 318 15.38 -29.95 -13.08
C PRO A 318 14.42 -30.98 -13.68
N GLY A 319 13.37 -30.51 -14.36
CA GLY A 319 12.43 -31.37 -15.08
C GLY A 319 11.83 -30.74 -16.33
N LEU A 320 12.37 -31.16 -17.48
CA LEU A 320 11.77 -31.26 -18.83
C LEU A 320 11.19 -30.00 -19.50
N SER A 321 11.99 -29.51 -20.46
CA SER A 321 11.65 -28.54 -21.50
C SER A 321 10.49 -29.01 -22.38
N GLN A 322 9.42 -28.22 -22.42
CA GLN A 322 8.53 -28.13 -23.58
C GLN A 322 8.62 -26.71 -24.15
N ARG A 323 9.06 -26.61 -25.40
CA ARG A 323 9.15 -25.35 -26.15
C ARG A 323 7.73 -24.85 -26.47
N PRO A 324 7.36 -23.60 -26.16
CA PRO A 324 6.13 -23.01 -26.65
C PRO A 324 6.30 -22.43 -28.05
N ASP A 325 5.32 -22.68 -28.90
CA ASP A 325 5.22 -22.25 -30.28
C ASP A 325 5.37 -20.73 -30.49
N HIS A 326 6.02 -20.37 -31.60
CA HIS A 326 6.48 -19.03 -31.99
C HIS A 326 5.37 -17.98 -32.30
N ASN A 327 4.08 -18.27 -32.08
CA ASN A 327 2.97 -17.40 -32.50
C ASN A 327 2.38 -16.49 -31.39
N GLY A 328 2.86 -16.56 -30.14
CA GLY A 328 2.24 -15.86 -29.00
C GLY A 328 2.60 -14.36 -28.84
N LYS A 329 3.74 -13.90 -29.35
CA LYS A 329 4.27 -12.55 -29.05
C LYS A 329 3.48 -11.41 -29.72
N ARG A 330 2.93 -11.63 -30.92
CA ARG A 330 2.14 -10.61 -31.65
C ARG A 330 0.77 -10.34 -31.00
N LYS A 331 0.25 -11.30 -30.23
CA LYS A 331 -1.02 -11.17 -29.48
C LYS A 331 -0.89 -10.31 -28.22
N LEU A 332 0.26 -10.32 -27.55
CA LEU A 332 0.46 -9.62 -26.26
C LEU A 332 0.56 -8.10 -26.42
N THR A 333 1.24 -7.61 -27.47
CA THR A 333 1.33 -6.16 -27.73
C THR A 333 -0.04 -5.56 -28.05
N ASN A 334 -0.90 -6.30 -28.76
CA ASN A 334 -2.28 -5.89 -29.06
C ASN A 334 -3.14 -5.82 -27.77
N GLY A 335 -2.90 -6.71 -26.78
CA GLY A 335 -3.66 -6.72 -25.53
C GLY A 335 -3.46 -5.47 -24.67
N TYR A 336 -2.22 -4.98 -24.54
CA TYR A 336 -1.96 -3.72 -23.82
C TYR A 336 -2.50 -2.50 -24.57
N GLU A 337 -2.61 -2.56 -25.90
CA GLU A 337 -3.09 -1.45 -26.74
C GLU A 337 -4.56 -1.24 -26.54
N VAL A 338 -5.31 -2.34 -26.66
CA VAL A 338 -6.73 -2.38 -26.40
C VAL A 338 -7.00 -1.99 -24.94
N ALA A 339 -6.23 -2.51 -23.99
CA ALA A 339 -6.39 -2.14 -22.58
C ALA A 339 -6.16 -0.64 -22.32
N LEU A 340 -5.14 -0.03 -22.94
CA LEU A 340 -4.86 1.40 -22.82
C LEU A 340 -5.96 2.24 -23.45
N GLN A 341 -6.41 1.86 -24.65
CA GLN A 341 -7.50 2.54 -25.33
C GLN A 341 -8.80 2.50 -24.51
N LEU A 342 -9.16 1.34 -23.98
CA LEU A 342 -10.33 1.18 -23.12
C LEU A 342 -10.20 1.97 -21.81
N ALA A 343 -9.01 2.01 -21.21
CA ALA A 343 -8.77 2.79 -19.99
C ALA A 343 -8.89 4.30 -20.25
N LYS A 344 -8.40 4.80 -21.39
CA LYS A 344 -8.58 6.20 -21.81
C LYS A 344 -10.03 6.53 -22.12
N GLN A 345 -10.76 5.64 -22.80
CA GLN A 345 -12.19 5.83 -23.02
C GLN A 345 -12.98 5.81 -21.71
N CYS A 346 -12.60 4.95 -20.77
CA CYS A 346 -13.15 4.94 -19.41
C CYS A 346 -12.91 6.30 -18.73
N HIS A 347 -11.70 6.84 -18.79
CA HIS A 347 -11.36 8.16 -18.27
C HIS A 347 -12.23 9.26 -18.91
N GLU A 348 -12.26 9.34 -20.24
CA GLU A 348 -13.09 10.31 -20.98
C GLU A 348 -14.57 10.22 -20.60
N LYS A 349 -15.07 9.01 -20.34
CA LYS A 349 -16.45 8.77 -19.93
C LYS A 349 -16.76 9.33 -18.54
N PHE A 350 -15.79 9.31 -17.61
CA PHE A 350 -15.93 9.95 -16.30
C PHE A 350 -15.89 11.48 -16.38
N ASP A 351 -15.22 12.04 -17.39
CA ASP A 351 -15.11 13.50 -17.60
C ASP A 351 -16.34 14.11 -18.30
N GLU A 352 -17.27 13.27 -18.78
CA GLU A 352 -18.52 13.77 -19.38
C GLU A 352 -19.30 14.61 -18.35
N SER A 353 -19.82 15.75 -18.81
CA SER A 353 -20.58 16.67 -17.94
C SER A 353 -21.79 15.98 -17.32
N VAL A 354 -21.89 16.01 -16.00
CA VAL A 354 -23.01 15.49 -15.23
C VAL A 354 -23.76 16.62 -14.53
N THR A 355 -25.09 16.55 -14.51
CA THR A 355 -25.94 17.54 -13.82
C THR A 355 -26.82 16.93 -12.74
N THR A 356 -27.02 15.61 -12.80
CA THR A 356 -27.85 14.86 -11.88
C THR A 356 -27.12 13.62 -11.37
N ILE A 357 -27.58 13.08 -10.25
CA ILE A 357 -27.09 11.80 -9.70
C ILE A 357 -27.31 10.66 -10.72
N ASN A 358 -28.41 10.70 -11.48
CA ASN A 358 -28.67 9.71 -12.54
C ASN A 358 -27.67 9.80 -13.70
N ASP A 359 -27.18 11.01 -14.01
CA ASP A 359 -26.11 11.17 -14.99
C ASP A 359 -24.81 10.53 -14.49
N ILE A 360 -24.48 10.72 -13.19
CA ILE A 360 -23.33 10.08 -12.56
C ILE A 360 -23.47 8.56 -12.63
N GLU A 361 -24.61 8.00 -12.20
CA GLU A 361 -24.87 6.55 -12.27
C GLU A 361 -24.66 6.01 -13.68
N LYS A 362 -25.29 6.64 -14.68
CA LYS A 362 -25.22 6.19 -16.07
C LYS A 362 -23.81 6.29 -16.66
N ASN A 363 -23.16 7.45 -16.53
CA ASN A 363 -21.86 7.70 -17.16
C ASN A 363 -20.77 6.87 -16.49
N SER A 364 -20.76 6.83 -15.17
CA SER A 364 -19.79 6.08 -14.38
C SER A 364 -19.96 4.58 -14.59
N THR A 365 -21.19 4.07 -14.71
CA THR A 365 -21.42 2.66 -15.02
C THR A 365 -20.88 2.31 -16.40
N ALA A 366 -21.17 3.14 -17.41
CA ALA A 366 -20.62 2.94 -18.76
C ALA A 366 -19.08 3.01 -18.78
N ALA A 367 -18.48 3.88 -17.96
CA ALA A 367 -17.03 3.97 -17.81
C ALA A 367 -16.45 2.67 -17.22
N LEU A 368 -17.06 2.16 -16.14
CA LEU A 368 -16.65 0.90 -15.52
C LEU A 368 -16.86 -0.31 -16.44
N GLU A 369 -17.89 -0.30 -17.29
CA GLU A 369 -18.06 -1.32 -18.33
C GLU A 369 -16.93 -1.28 -19.36
N LEU A 370 -16.49 -0.10 -19.80
CA LEU A 370 -15.33 0.05 -20.67
C LEU A 370 -14.07 -0.47 -19.99
N LEU A 371 -13.87 -0.12 -18.72
CA LEU A 371 -12.78 -0.64 -17.93
C LEU A 371 -12.84 -2.17 -17.92
N ALA A 372 -13.99 -2.80 -17.66
CA ALA A 372 -14.12 -4.25 -17.53
C ALA A 372 -13.96 -5.08 -18.83
N ARG A 373 -13.96 -4.44 -20.02
CA ARG A 373 -13.82 -5.12 -21.31
C ARG A 373 -12.42 -5.71 -21.54
N ARG A 374 -12.34 -6.72 -22.40
CA ARG A 374 -11.12 -7.48 -22.76
C ARG A 374 -10.87 -7.51 -24.25
#